data_AF-A0AA86MX69-F1
#
_entry.id   AF-A0AA86MX69-F1
#
_cell.length_a   1.000
_cell.length_b   1.000
_cell.length_c   1.000
_cell.angle_alpha   90.00
_cell.angle_beta   90.00
_cell.angle_gamma   90.00
#
_symmetry.space_group_name_H-M   'P 1'
#
loop_
_entity.id
_entity.type
_entity.pdbx_description
1 polymer ?
#
loop_
_entity_poly.entity_id
_entity_poly.type
_entity_poly.pdbx_seq_one_letter_code
_entity_poly.pdbx_strand_id
1 'polypeptide(L)'
;MLRLSDDQWERIRSHFPEEHLPEGRRGRKPIPTRAVLEVVLWILNTGAQWHMLPQCYPNDNTVHRRFQHWCHQEVLRAVLTDLANTLREDGALDEAECFIDATFASAKGGGEQIGPTKRGKGVKILAIVDRHGLPLSVSTHAANHHEVTLVQLSFDFYMIEAKPEHLIGDRAYDSDKLDDALKQQGVEMIAPHRANRRKRKTQDGRRLRRDERRWLVERFFAWMQWRRRLLVRWEYYATNFLGFVQLAVMVILLRQF
;
A
#
# COMPACT_ATOMS: atom_id res chain seq x y z
N MET A 1 2.24 -13.33 17.34
CA MET A 1 1.10 -13.25 16.39
C MET A 1 0.76 -11.79 16.23
N LEU A 2 0.46 -11.31 15.02
CA LEU A 2 0.07 -9.90 14.85
C LEU A 2 -1.35 -9.73 15.39
N ARG A 3 -1.51 -8.99 16.48
CA ARG A 3 -2.78 -8.66 17.12
C ARG A 3 -2.82 -7.16 17.36
N LEU A 4 -4.01 -6.58 17.30
CA LEU A 4 -4.21 -5.17 17.58
C LEU A 4 -4.38 -4.99 19.09
N SER A 5 -3.82 -3.90 19.63
CA SER A 5 -4.21 -3.44 20.97
C SER A 5 -5.66 -2.96 20.96
N ASP A 6 -6.24 -2.78 22.15
CA ASP A 6 -7.59 -2.24 22.27
C ASP A 6 -7.68 -0.83 21.70
N ASP A 7 -6.65 0.00 21.94
CA ASP A 7 -6.56 1.37 21.40
C ASP A 7 -6.47 1.38 19.87
N GLN A 8 -5.65 0.49 19.29
CA GLN A 8 -5.54 0.36 17.83
C GLN A 8 -6.86 -0.11 17.22
N TRP A 9 -7.57 -1.02 17.89
CA TRP A 9 -8.87 -1.50 17.45
C TRP A 9 -9.91 -0.38 17.49
N GLU A 10 -9.97 0.38 18.58
CA GLU A 10 -10.95 1.45 18.76
C GLU A 10 -10.83 2.53 17.68
N ARG A 11 -9.61 2.85 17.24
CA ARG A 11 -9.35 3.80 16.14
C ARG A 11 -9.96 3.38 14.81
N ILE A 12 -10.02 2.08 14.52
CA ILE A 12 -10.40 1.59 13.19
C ILE A 12 -11.78 0.93 13.15
N ARG A 13 -12.35 0.56 14.31
CA ARG A 13 -13.56 -0.28 14.36
C ARG A 13 -14.75 0.34 13.62
N SER A 14 -14.88 1.67 13.70
CA SER A 14 -16.00 2.42 13.10
C SER A 14 -15.97 2.41 11.57
N HIS A 15 -14.91 1.94 10.92
CA HIS A 15 -14.90 1.78 9.47
C HIS A 15 -15.54 0.47 9.01
N PHE A 16 -15.70 -0.51 9.90
CA PHE A 16 -16.19 -1.82 9.52
C PHE A 16 -17.73 -1.88 9.55
N PRO A 17 -18.40 -2.29 8.45
CA PRO A 17 -19.86 -2.30 8.36
C PRO A 17 -20.55 -3.14 9.44
N GLU A 18 -19.90 -4.21 9.90
CA GLU A 18 -20.47 -5.09 10.92
C GLU A 18 -20.51 -4.48 12.33
N GLU A 19 -19.80 -3.38 12.57
CA GLU A 19 -19.86 -2.63 13.84
C GLU A 19 -21.05 -1.66 13.89
N HIS A 20 -21.75 -1.44 12.78
CA HIS A 20 -22.90 -0.53 12.67
C HIS A 20 -24.24 -1.27 12.52
N LEU A 21 -24.29 -2.54 12.92
CA LEU A 21 -25.50 -3.33 12.80
C LEU A 21 -26.57 -2.84 13.79
N PRO A 22 -27.83 -2.66 13.36
CA PRO A 22 -28.90 -2.20 14.24
C PRO A 22 -29.10 -3.10 15.45
N GLU A 23 -29.36 -2.48 16.60
CA GLU A 23 -29.81 -3.19 17.80
C GLU A 23 -31.12 -3.94 17.50
N GLY A 24 -31.19 -5.21 17.91
CA GLY A 24 -32.37 -6.06 17.69
C GLY A 24 -32.47 -6.71 16.30
N ARG A 25 -31.42 -6.65 15.47
CA ARG A 25 -31.36 -7.41 14.20
C ARG A 25 -31.73 -8.89 14.43
N ARG A 26 -32.74 -9.38 13.72
CA ARG A 26 -33.13 -10.80 13.73
C ARG A 26 -32.08 -11.66 13.04
N GLY A 27 -31.84 -12.85 13.59
CA GLY A 27 -30.92 -13.85 13.05
C GLY A 27 -29.62 -14.01 13.85
N ARG A 28 -28.72 -14.86 13.35
CA ARG A 28 -27.44 -15.15 14.00
C ARG A 28 -26.55 -13.91 13.96
N LYS A 29 -26.07 -13.46 15.13
CA LYS A 29 -25.07 -12.38 15.22
C LYS A 29 -23.83 -12.77 14.41
N PRO A 30 -23.24 -11.84 13.64
CA PRO A 30 -22.01 -12.13 12.92
C PRO A 30 -20.87 -12.42 13.91
N ILE A 31 -19.85 -13.10 13.40
CA ILE A 31 -18.60 -13.29 14.15
C ILE A 31 -17.98 -11.90 14.39
N PRO A 32 -17.45 -11.62 15.60
CA PRO A 32 -16.85 -10.32 15.92
C PRO A 32 -15.84 -9.87 14.85
N THR A 33 -15.91 -8.61 14.44
CA THR A 33 -15.05 -8.03 13.39
C THR A 33 -13.59 -8.12 13.71
N ARG A 34 -13.20 -7.74 14.93
CA ARG A 34 -11.82 -7.87 15.39
C ARG A 34 -11.29 -9.29 15.23
N ALA A 35 -12.08 -10.30 15.61
CA ALA A 35 -11.66 -11.70 15.51
C ALA A 35 -11.40 -12.11 14.05
N VAL A 36 -12.21 -11.62 13.11
CA VAL A 36 -11.97 -11.87 11.68
C VAL A 36 -10.76 -11.11 11.17
N LEU A 37 -10.61 -9.83 11.53
CA LEU A 37 -9.48 -9.01 11.13
C LEU A 37 -8.15 -9.60 11.60
N GLU A 38 -8.07 -10.04 12.87
CA GLU A 38 -6.87 -10.70 13.42
C GLU A 38 -6.50 -11.98 12.67
N VAL A 39 -7.49 -12.73 12.16
CA VAL A 39 -7.23 -13.90 11.30
C VAL A 39 -6.65 -13.48 9.96
N VAL A 40 -7.19 -12.44 9.32
CA VAL A 40 -6.65 -11.93 8.06
C VAL A 40 -5.22 -11.40 8.26
N LEU A 41 -4.95 -10.72 9.38
CA LEU A 41 -3.60 -10.30 9.77
C LEU A 41 -2.65 -11.48 10.02
N TRP A 42 -3.17 -12.58 10.58
CA TRP A 42 -2.41 -13.82 10.69
C TRP A 42 -2.04 -14.38 9.30
N ILE A 43 -3.00 -14.44 8.37
CA ILE A 43 -2.76 -14.88 6.99
C ILE A 43 -1.75 -13.98 6.27
N LEU A 44 -1.90 -12.65 6.42
CA LEU A 44 -0.95 -11.67 5.88
C LEU A 44 0.49 -11.98 6.31
N ASN A 45 0.67 -12.29 7.60
CA ASN A 45 1.99 -12.53 8.18
C ASN A 45 2.55 -13.92 7.85
N THR A 46 1.71 -14.97 7.87
CA THR A 46 2.16 -16.35 7.65
C THR A 46 2.25 -16.74 6.19
N GLY A 47 1.44 -16.12 5.33
CA GLY A 47 1.25 -16.52 3.94
C GLY A 47 0.44 -17.81 3.77
N ALA A 48 -0.17 -18.32 4.84
CA ALA A 48 -0.89 -19.60 4.82
C ALA A 48 -2.09 -19.57 3.86
N GLN A 49 -2.44 -20.74 3.31
CA GLN A 49 -3.65 -20.91 2.51
C GLN A 49 -4.89 -20.78 3.42
N TRP A 50 -6.01 -20.28 2.87
CA TRP A 50 -7.24 -20.04 3.65
C TRP A 50 -7.74 -21.28 4.37
N HIS A 51 -7.77 -22.44 3.70
CA HIS A 51 -8.24 -23.71 4.26
C HIS A 51 -7.26 -24.34 5.28
N MET A 52 -6.07 -23.77 5.45
CA MET A 52 -5.08 -24.18 6.46
C MET A 52 -5.21 -23.38 7.76
N LEU A 53 -6.29 -22.61 7.91
CA LEU A 53 -6.57 -21.87 9.14
C LEU A 53 -6.73 -22.83 10.34
N PRO A 54 -6.02 -22.58 11.46
CA PRO A 54 -6.19 -23.36 12.68
C PRO A 54 -7.65 -23.40 13.16
N GLN A 55 -8.08 -24.54 13.71
CA GLN A 55 -9.47 -24.78 14.16
C GLN A 55 -9.94 -23.84 15.28
N CYS A 56 -9.03 -23.18 16.00
CA CYS A 56 -9.37 -22.18 17.00
C CYS A 56 -9.87 -20.85 16.41
N TYR A 57 -9.69 -20.63 15.10
CA TYR A 57 -10.17 -19.43 14.43
C TYR A 57 -11.57 -19.60 13.85
N PRO A 58 -12.26 -18.47 13.58
CA PRO A 58 -13.43 -18.44 12.72
C PRO A 58 -13.24 -19.25 11.44
N ASN A 59 -14.33 -19.86 10.96
CA ASN A 59 -14.31 -20.62 9.72
C ASN A 59 -13.77 -19.81 8.54
N ASP A 60 -12.88 -20.44 7.76
CA ASP A 60 -12.15 -19.87 6.64
C ASP A 60 -13.04 -19.21 5.59
N ASN A 61 -14.15 -19.85 5.19
CA ASN A 61 -15.10 -19.28 4.25
C ASN A 61 -15.70 -17.97 4.77
N THR A 62 -15.97 -17.89 6.08
CA THR A 62 -16.50 -16.66 6.69
C THR A 62 -15.45 -15.56 6.68
N VAL A 63 -14.20 -15.88 7.04
CA VAL A 63 -13.10 -14.90 7.07
C VAL A 63 -12.81 -14.39 5.66
N HIS A 64 -12.64 -15.30 4.69
CA HIS A 64 -12.34 -14.94 3.31
C HIS A 64 -13.45 -14.07 2.70
N ARG A 65 -14.73 -14.45 2.87
CA ARG A 65 -15.85 -13.65 2.37
C ARG A 65 -15.89 -12.24 2.97
N ARG A 66 -15.63 -12.10 4.28
CA ARG A 66 -15.60 -10.78 4.94
C ARG A 66 -14.43 -9.94 4.43
N PHE A 67 -13.25 -10.54 4.30
CA PHE A 67 -12.10 -9.85 3.72
C PHE A 67 -12.39 -9.36 2.30
N GLN A 68 -12.98 -10.20 1.44
CA GLN A 68 -13.39 -9.80 0.09
C GLN A 68 -14.40 -8.65 0.11
N HIS A 69 -15.37 -8.70 1.02
CA HIS A 69 -16.35 -7.64 1.19
C HIS A 69 -15.69 -6.32 1.58
N TRP A 70 -14.76 -6.31 2.54
CA TRP A 70 -14.01 -5.12 2.94
C TRP A 70 -13.15 -4.57 1.80
N CYS A 71 -12.54 -5.43 0.98
CA CYS A 71 -11.79 -5.01 -0.20
C CYS A 71 -12.70 -4.35 -1.25
N HIS A 72 -13.88 -4.93 -1.49
CA HIS A 72 -14.82 -4.43 -2.50
C HIS A 72 -15.51 -3.13 -2.07
N GLN A 73 -15.76 -2.95 -0.77
CA GLN A 73 -16.36 -1.74 -0.19
C GLN A 73 -15.32 -0.67 0.17
N GLU A 74 -14.05 -0.85 -0.22
CA GLU A 74 -12.95 0.06 0.09
C GLU A 74 -12.79 0.40 1.59
N VAL A 75 -13.21 -0.48 2.49
CA VAL A 75 -13.15 -0.26 3.96
C VAL A 75 -11.71 0.03 4.40
N LEU A 76 -10.75 -0.73 3.86
CA LEU A 76 -9.33 -0.54 4.19
C LEU A 76 -8.80 0.78 3.66
N ARG A 77 -9.30 1.27 2.52
CA ARG A 77 -8.94 2.59 2.00
C ARG A 77 -9.40 3.67 2.97
N ALA A 78 -10.65 3.61 3.44
CA ALA A 78 -11.19 4.55 4.41
C ALA A 78 -10.38 4.57 5.71
N VAL A 79 -10.03 3.38 6.24
CA VAL A 79 -9.15 3.26 7.41
C VAL A 79 -7.79 3.93 7.18
N LEU A 80 -7.16 3.67 6.02
CA LEU A 80 -5.84 4.25 5.72
C LEU A 80 -5.88 5.77 5.60
N THR A 81 -6.92 6.32 4.96
CA THR A 81 -7.15 7.76 4.85
C THR A 81 -7.32 8.40 6.23
N ASP A 82 -8.14 7.81 7.10
CA ASP A 82 -8.39 8.31 8.44
C ASP A 82 -7.14 8.29 9.33
N LEU A 83 -6.41 7.17 9.33
CA LEU A 83 -5.14 7.05 10.07
C LEU A 83 -4.09 8.03 9.56
N ALA A 84 -3.96 8.19 8.24
CA ALA A 84 -2.99 9.12 7.66
C ALA A 84 -3.33 10.57 7.98
N ASN A 85 -4.61 10.98 7.88
CA ASN A 85 -5.00 12.35 8.25
C ASN A 85 -4.77 12.63 9.74
N THR A 86 -5.09 11.67 10.62
CA THR A 86 -4.80 11.81 12.06
C THR A 86 -3.30 12.00 12.30
N LEU A 87 -2.45 11.17 11.70
CA LEU A 87 -0.99 11.28 11.86
C LEU A 87 -0.44 12.58 11.28
N ARG A 88 -1.06 13.12 10.24
CA ARG A 88 -0.71 14.43 9.69
C ARG A 88 -1.07 15.56 10.63
N GLU A 89 -2.26 15.53 11.22
CA GLU A 89 -2.72 16.51 12.22
C GLU A 89 -1.84 16.51 13.46
N ASP A 90 -1.40 15.32 13.89
CA ASP A 90 -0.47 15.13 15.01
C ASP A 90 1.00 15.52 14.67
N GLY A 91 1.29 15.88 13.41
CA GLY A 91 2.61 16.27 12.94
C GLY A 91 3.60 15.10 12.76
N ALA A 92 3.11 13.86 12.72
CA ALA A 92 3.92 12.66 12.51
C ALA A 92 4.23 12.37 11.04
N LEU A 93 3.44 12.89 10.10
CA LEU A 93 3.70 12.82 8.65
C LEU A 93 4.34 14.12 8.14
N ASP A 94 5.39 13.98 7.31
CA ASP A 94 6.07 15.09 6.62
C ASP A 94 6.07 14.89 5.10
N GLU A 95 5.12 15.53 4.41
CA GLU A 95 4.93 15.44 2.96
C GLU A 95 5.87 16.32 2.11
N ALA A 96 6.75 17.13 2.73
CA ALA A 96 7.62 18.05 1.97
C ALA A 96 8.62 17.32 1.06
N GLU A 97 9.10 16.15 1.49
CA GLU A 97 9.94 15.26 0.69
C GLU A 97 9.40 13.84 0.75
N CYS A 98 8.92 13.34 -0.39
CA CYS A 98 8.40 11.98 -0.50
C CYS A 98 9.24 11.12 -1.43
N PHE A 99 9.26 9.82 -1.16
CA PHE A 99 10.05 8.84 -1.90
C PHE A 99 9.13 7.83 -2.56
N ILE A 100 9.28 7.66 -3.87
CA ILE A 100 8.54 6.68 -4.67
C ILE A 100 9.44 5.53 -5.09
N ASP A 101 8.94 4.31 -4.93
CA ASP A 101 9.56 3.13 -5.49
C ASP A 101 8.51 2.04 -5.76
N ALA A 102 8.92 0.99 -6.47
CA ALA A 102 8.07 -0.13 -6.81
C ALA A 102 8.77 -1.46 -6.49
N THR A 103 8.00 -2.42 -5.98
CA THR A 103 8.46 -3.80 -5.82
C THR A 103 7.62 -4.78 -6.63
N PHE A 104 8.20 -5.93 -6.94
CA PHE A 104 7.57 -6.97 -7.76
C PHE A 104 7.13 -8.14 -6.89
N ALA A 105 5.84 -8.49 -6.96
CA ALA A 105 5.30 -9.72 -6.40
C ALA A 105 4.99 -10.71 -7.52
N SER A 106 5.59 -11.90 -7.46
CA SER A 106 5.34 -12.93 -8.48
C SER A 106 3.93 -13.49 -8.34
N ALA A 107 3.25 -13.77 -9.44
CA ALA A 107 1.91 -14.35 -9.44
C ALA A 107 1.94 -15.73 -10.10
N LYS A 108 2.17 -16.77 -9.29
CA LYS A 108 2.40 -18.13 -9.78
C LYS A 108 1.14 -18.82 -10.31
N GLY A 109 -0.03 -18.46 -9.78
CA GLY A 109 -1.32 -19.03 -10.19
C GLY A 109 -2.06 -18.27 -11.29
N GLY A 110 -1.48 -17.21 -11.87
CA GLY A 110 -2.25 -16.29 -12.71
C GLY A 110 -3.27 -15.48 -11.89
N GLY A 111 -4.32 -14.99 -12.56
CA GLY A 111 -5.28 -14.04 -11.99
C GLY A 111 -5.40 -12.73 -12.77
N GLU A 112 -6.24 -11.83 -12.27
CA GLU A 112 -6.53 -10.54 -12.90
C GLU A 112 -5.34 -9.59 -12.84
N GLN A 113 -5.17 -8.75 -13.86
CA GLN A 113 -4.15 -7.70 -13.90
C GLN A 113 -2.73 -8.23 -13.62
N ILE A 114 -2.35 -9.33 -14.26
CA ILE A 114 -0.99 -9.87 -14.21
C ILE A 114 -0.27 -9.59 -15.51
N GLY A 115 0.92 -9.00 -15.40
CA GLY A 115 1.75 -8.63 -16.54
C GLY A 115 3.05 -9.43 -16.59
N PRO A 116 3.61 -9.70 -17.79
CA PRO A 116 4.96 -10.22 -17.92
C PRO A 116 6.01 -9.10 -17.69
N THR A 117 7.12 -9.45 -17.05
CA THR A 117 8.30 -8.59 -16.90
C THR A 117 9.59 -9.38 -17.13
N LYS A 118 10.73 -8.68 -17.15
CA LYS A 118 12.06 -9.32 -17.10
C LYS A 118 12.27 -10.21 -15.86
N ARG A 119 11.57 -9.93 -14.74
CA ARG A 119 11.64 -10.72 -13.50
C ARG A 119 10.64 -11.89 -13.46
N GLY A 120 9.70 -11.94 -14.41
CA GLY A 120 8.65 -12.96 -14.49
C GLY A 120 7.24 -12.37 -14.55
N LYS A 121 6.23 -13.24 -14.49
CA LYS A 121 4.80 -12.86 -14.47
C LYS A 121 4.37 -12.48 -13.06
N GLY A 122 3.76 -11.32 -12.91
CA GLY A 122 3.33 -10.83 -11.60
C GLY A 122 2.64 -9.48 -11.61
N VAL A 123 2.71 -8.83 -10.45
CA VAL A 123 2.13 -7.52 -10.16
C VAL A 123 3.20 -6.62 -9.57
N LYS A 124 3.16 -5.33 -9.88
CA LYS A 124 3.98 -4.32 -9.20
C LYS A 124 3.18 -3.72 -8.05
N ILE A 125 3.81 -3.62 -6.89
CA ILE A 125 3.32 -2.85 -5.75
C ILE A 125 4.10 -1.54 -5.76
N LEU A 126 3.41 -0.42 -5.88
CA LEU A 126 4.01 0.92 -5.79
C LEU A 126 3.64 1.55 -4.47
N ALA A 127 4.56 2.33 -3.93
CA ALA A 127 4.31 3.10 -2.74
C ALA A 127 5.01 4.45 -2.81
N ILE A 128 4.37 5.45 -2.20
CA ILE A 128 4.97 6.73 -1.87
C ILE A 128 5.04 6.79 -0.34
N VAL A 129 6.22 7.09 0.18
CA VAL A 129 6.44 7.30 1.62
C VAL A 129 6.95 8.70 1.88
N ASP A 130 6.66 9.20 3.07
CA ASP A 130 7.07 10.51 3.56
C ASP A 130 8.55 10.54 3.99
N ARG A 131 8.99 11.66 4.56
CA ARG A 131 10.37 11.85 5.04
C ARG A 131 10.78 10.97 6.22
N HIS A 132 9.81 10.40 6.93
CA HIS A 132 10.02 9.48 8.04
C HIS A 132 9.91 8.00 7.61
N GLY A 133 9.49 7.75 6.37
CA GLY A 133 9.27 6.42 5.81
C GLY A 133 7.87 5.86 6.11
N LEU A 134 6.92 6.72 6.48
CA LEU A 134 5.52 6.39 6.64
C LEU A 134 4.80 6.46 5.28
N PRO A 135 3.92 5.50 4.98
CA PRO A 135 3.25 5.43 3.68
C PRO A 135 2.17 6.49 3.51
N LEU A 136 2.20 7.19 2.37
CA LEU A 136 1.20 8.17 1.92
C LEU A 136 0.36 7.68 0.75
N SER A 137 0.87 6.72 -0.02
CA SER A 137 0.11 6.03 -1.07
C SER A 137 0.60 4.60 -1.24
N VAL A 138 -0.33 3.70 -1.57
CA VAL A 138 0.01 2.35 -2.03
C VAL A 138 -0.95 1.90 -3.13
N SER A 139 -0.42 1.32 -4.19
CA SER A 139 -1.23 0.78 -5.29
C SER A 139 -0.63 -0.50 -5.87
N THR A 140 -1.46 -1.28 -6.56
CA THR A 140 -1.02 -2.47 -7.29
C THR A 140 -1.42 -2.37 -8.74
N HIS A 141 -0.50 -2.64 -9.65
CA HIS A 141 -0.77 -2.60 -11.08
C HIS A 141 -0.18 -3.81 -11.79
N ALA A 142 -0.78 -4.17 -12.92
CA ALA A 142 -0.24 -5.18 -13.80
C ALA A 142 1.21 -4.86 -14.15
N ALA A 143 2.08 -5.87 -14.08
CA ALA A 143 3.52 -5.63 -14.12
C ALA A 143 4.05 -5.19 -15.51
N ASN A 144 3.19 -5.12 -16.52
CA ASN A 144 3.51 -4.62 -17.87
C ASN A 144 3.60 -3.09 -17.97
N HIS A 145 3.00 -2.33 -17.04
CA HIS A 145 3.05 -0.88 -17.09
C HIS A 145 4.43 -0.33 -16.69
N HIS A 146 4.89 0.70 -17.41
CA HIS A 146 6.11 1.44 -17.07
C HIS A 146 5.88 2.30 -15.82
N GLU A 147 6.87 2.39 -14.93
CA GLU A 147 6.80 3.14 -13.66
C GLU A 147 6.38 4.60 -13.83
N VAL A 148 6.82 5.25 -14.90
CA VAL A 148 6.42 6.63 -15.25
C VAL A 148 4.90 6.79 -15.39
N THR A 149 4.22 5.83 -16.03
CA THR A 149 2.76 5.87 -16.19
C THR A 149 2.05 5.57 -14.87
N LEU A 150 2.71 4.87 -13.97
CA LEU A 150 2.15 4.40 -12.70
C LEU A 150 2.19 5.47 -11.61
N VAL A 151 3.11 6.44 -11.67
CA VAL A 151 3.19 7.55 -10.69
C VAL A 151 1.87 8.31 -10.60
N GLN A 152 1.25 8.61 -11.75
CA GLN A 152 -0.03 9.32 -11.78
C GLN A 152 -1.13 8.51 -11.09
N LEU A 153 -1.15 7.19 -11.30
CA LEU A 153 -2.11 6.30 -10.66
C LEU A 153 -1.86 6.15 -9.14
N SER A 154 -0.64 6.37 -8.66
CA SER A 154 -0.37 6.42 -7.22
C SER A 154 -1.01 7.65 -6.56
N PHE A 155 -1.26 8.74 -7.29
CA PHE A 155 -2.00 9.89 -6.76
C PHE A 155 -3.52 9.65 -6.70
N ASP A 156 -4.07 8.74 -7.51
CA ASP A 156 -5.49 8.35 -7.42
C ASP A 156 -5.82 7.66 -6.07
N PHE A 157 -4.80 7.10 -5.41
CA PHE A 157 -4.88 6.44 -4.10
C PHE A 157 -3.94 7.09 -3.07
N TYR A 158 -3.87 8.43 -3.09
CA TYR A 158 -3.21 9.18 -2.02
C TYR A 158 -4.08 9.18 -0.76
N MET A 159 -3.49 8.90 0.39
CA MET A 159 -4.22 8.76 1.67
C MET A 159 -4.60 10.11 2.28
N ILE A 160 -3.88 11.17 1.91
CA ILE A 160 -4.15 12.56 2.32
C ILE A 160 -4.48 13.40 1.09
N GLU A 161 -5.05 14.60 1.27
CA GLU A 161 -5.33 15.50 0.12
C GLU A 161 -4.09 16.23 -0.38
N ALA A 162 -3.12 16.49 0.50
CA ALA A 162 -1.94 17.27 0.17
C ALA A 162 -0.93 16.42 -0.61
N LYS A 163 -0.66 16.82 -1.86
CA LYS A 163 0.40 16.24 -2.67
C LYS A 163 1.79 16.70 -2.19
N PRO A 164 2.84 15.90 -2.43
CA PRO A 164 4.17 16.24 -1.98
C PRO A 164 4.77 17.36 -2.84
N GLU A 165 5.52 18.26 -2.21
CA GLU A 165 6.26 19.30 -2.95
C GLU A 165 7.36 18.67 -3.83
N HIS A 166 8.06 17.68 -3.27
CA HIS A 166 9.13 16.97 -3.94
C HIS A 166 8.89 15.46 -3.92
N LEU A 167 8.91 14.84 -5.11
CA LEU A 167 8.84 13.39 -5.26
C LEU A 167 10.18 12.86 -5.76
N ILE A 168 10.86 12.08 -4.92
CA ILE A 168 12.17 11.52 -5.19
C ILE A 168 12.03 10.07 -5.62
N GLY A 169 12.55 9.74 -6.80
CA GLY A 169 12.49 8.41 -7.38
C GLY A 169 13.82 7.98 -7.98
N ASP A 170 13.93 6.69 -8.29
CA ASP A 170 15.10 6.15 -8.94
C ASP A 170 15.26 6.65 -10.39
N ARG A 171 16.36 6.21 -11.02
CA ARG A 171 16.66 6.54 -12.42
C ARG A 171 15.58 6.06 -13.41
N ALA A 172 14.74 5.09 -13.06
CA ALA A 172 13.64 4.65 -13.91
C ALA A 172 12.54 5.72 -14.02
N TYR A 173 12.49 6.70 -13.12
CA TYR A 173 11.57 7.83 -13.20
C TYR A 173 12.08 9.03 -14.03
N ASP A 174 13.31 9.01 -14.55
CA ASP A 174 13.83 10.05 -15.45
C ASP A 174 13.02 10.13 -16.75
N SER A 175 12.09 11.09 -16.83
CA SER A 175 11.18 11.28 -17.97
C SER A 175 10.63 12.70 -18.05
N ASP A 176 10.96 13.42 -19.14
CA ASP A 176 10.48 14.79 -19.35
C ASP A 176 8.94 14.89 -19.34
N LYS A 177 8.25 13.89 -19.88
CA LYS A 177 6.78 13.85 -19.87
C LYS A 177 6.22 13.71 -18.46
N LEU A 178 6.90 12.95 -17.60
CA LEU A 178 6.51 12.80 -16.20
C LEU A 178 6.74 14.11 -15.45
N ASP A 179 7.91 14.70 -15.65
CA ASP A 179 8.30 15.97 -15.02
C ASP A 179 7.27 17.07 -15.36
N ASP A 180 6.90 17.21 -16.63
CA ASP A 180 5.90 18.18 -17.08
C ASP A 180 4.52 17.92 -16.46
N ALA A 181 4.08 16.65 -16.40
CA ALA A 181 2.79 16.28 -15.84
C ALA A 181 2.71 16.50 -14.32
N LEU A 182 3.79 16.21 -13.59
CA LEU A 182 3.85 16.43 -12.14
C LEU A 182 3.97 17.90 -11.80
N LYS A 183 4.72 18.68 -12.59
CA LYS A 183 4.84 20.12 -12.42
C LYS A 183 3.51 20.84 -12.56
N GLN A 184 2.62 20.39 -13.45
CA GLN A 184 1.24 20.90 -13.56
C GLN A 184 0.41 20.68 -12.29
N GLN A 185 0.80 19.72 -11.46
CA GLN A 185 0.15 19.39 -10.19
C GLN A 185 0.90 19.97 -8.98
N GLY A 186 1.90 20.82 -9.21
CA GLY A 186 2.72 21.41 -8.14
C GLY A 186 3.79 20.48 -7.55
N VAL A 187 4.03 19.31 -8.15
CA VAL A 187 4.99 18.30 -7.67
C VAL A 187 6.28 18.37 -8.49
N GLU A 188 7.43 18.54 -7.83
CA GLU A 188 8.74 18.44 -8.48
C GLU A 188 9.25 17.00 -8.43
N MET A 189 9.41 16.36 -9.59
CA MET A 189 10.08 15.06 -9.70
C MET A 189 11.60 15.24 -9.62
N ILE A 190 12.25 14.48 -8.74
CA ILE A 190 13.70 14.42 -8.60
C ILE A 190 14.14 12.98 -8.85
N ALA A 191 14.76 12.73 -9.99
CA ALA A 191 15.31 11.43 -10.36
C ALA A 191 16.70 11.57 -10.99
N PRO A 192 17.65 10.67 -10.69
CA PRO A 192 18.93 10.63 -11.39
C PRO A 192 18.73 10.37 -12.88
N HIS A 193 19.43 11.12 -13.73
CA HIS A 193 19.33 10.91 -15.18
C HIS A 193 19.79 9.52 -15.62
N ARG A 194 19.13 8.99 -16.65
CA ARG A 194 19.52 7.76 -17.35
C ARG A 194 20.81 7.95 -18.14
N ALA A 195 21.61 6.90 -18.22
CA ALA A 195 22.89 6.92 -18.94
C ALA A 195 22.74 7.27 -20.44
N ASN A 196 21.58 6.96 -21.03
CA ASN A 196 21.27 7.22 -22.44
C ASN A 196 20.50 8.53 -22.67
N ARG A 197 20.39 9.42 -21.66
CA ARG A 197 19.72 10.72 -21.81
C ARG A 197 20.49 11.57 -22.82
N ARG A 198 19.78 12.07 -23.83
CA ARG A 198 20.36 12.87 -24.93
C ARG A 198 20.49 14.35 -24.59
N LYS A 199 19.63 14.87 -23.73
CA LYS A 199 19.68 16.28 -23.29
C LYS A 199 20.85 16.48 -22.32
N ARG A 200 21.58 17.60 -22.47
CA ARG A 200 22.68 17.97 -21.57
C ARG A 200 22.18 18.09 -20.14
N LYS A 201 23.02 17.67 -19.18
CA LYS A 201 22.78 17.88 -17.75
C LYS A 201 22.82 19.38 -17.48
N THR A 202 21.69 19.97 -17.11
CA THR A 202 21.56 21.39 -16.74
C THR A 202 21.62 21.62 -15.23
N GLN A 203 21.68 20.54 -14.44
CA GLN A 203 21.56 20.56 -12.99
C GLN A 203 22.91 20.45 -12.30
N ASP A 204 23.12 21.25 -11.25
CA ASP A 204 24.33 21.28 -10.42
C ASP A 204 24.48 20.07 -9.46
N GLY A 205 23.52 19.14 -9.50
CA GLY A 205 23.46 17.94 -8.67
C GLY A 205 23.06 18.16 -7.22
N ARG A 206 22.84 19.40 -6.74
CA ARG A 206 22.48 19.65 -5.34
C ARG A 206 21.15 19.03 -4.96
N ARG A 207 20.14 19.14 -5.84
CA ARG A 207 18.82 18.52 -5.60
C ARG A 207 18.90 17.00 -5.60
N LEU A 208 19.84 16.41 -6.37
CA LEU A 208 20.03 14.95 -6.44
C LEU A 208 20.60 14.35 -5.14
N ARG A 209 21.17 15.14 -4.23
CA ARG A 209 21.57 14.65 -2.90
C ARG A 209 20.38 14.09 -2.09
N ARG A 210 19.14 14.47 -2.44
CA ARG A 210 17.93 13.91 -1.83
C ARG A 210 17.73 12.42 -2.18
N ASP A 211 18.28 11.95 -3.30
CA ASP A 211 18.29 10.54 -3.71
C ASP A 211 18.98 9.62 -2.67
N GLU A 212 19.93 10.16 -1.90
CA GLU A 212 20.65 9.44 -0.84
C GLU A 212 19.72 8.96 0.29
N ARG A 213 18.49 9.50 0.39
CA ARG A 213 17.49 9.14 1.40
C ARG A 213 16.45 8.14 0.90
N ARG A 214 16.55 7.66 -0.35
CA ARG A 214 15.66 6.64 -0.90
C ARG A 214 15.65 5.32 -0.11
N TRP A 215 16.65 5.08 0.73
CA TRP A 215 16.64 3.96 1.68
C TRP A 215 15.37 3.95 2.57
N LEU A 216 14.68 5.08 2.75
CA LEU A 216 13.39 5.16 3.45
C LEU A 216 12.30 4.33 2.77
N VAL A 217 12.11 4.49 1.45
CA VAL A 217 11.11 3.71 0.70
C VAL A 217 11.55 2.26 0.51
N GLU A 218 12.86 2.02 0.37
CA GLU A 218 13.42 0.66 0.31
C GLU A 218 13.19 -0.09 1.63
N ARG A 219 13.39 0.59 2.78
CA ARG A 219 13.09 0.05 4.11
C ARG A 219 11.60 -0.23 4.29
N PHE A 220 10.74 0.67 3.82
CA PHE A 220 9.29 0.42 3.79
C PHE A 220 8.97 -0.87 3.02
N PHE A 221 9.54 -1.06 1.83
CA PHE A 221 9.33 -2.29 1.07
C PHE A 221 9.91 -3.53 1.76
N ALA A 222 11.03 -3.41 2.48
CA ALA A 222 11.54 -4.51 3.30
C ALA A 222 10.53 -4.93 4.39
N TRP A 223 9.86 -3.97 5.05
CA TRP A 223 8.80 -4.27 6.01
C TRP A 223 7.54 -4.86 5.36
N MET A 224 7.19 -4.41 4.16
CA MET A 224 6.09 -4.99 3.39
C MET A 224 6.38 -6.45 3.00
N GLN A 225 7.59 -6.72 2.50
CA GLN A 225 8.03 -8.06 2.09
C GLN A 225 8.23 -9.02 3.27
N TRP A 226 8.42 -8.52 4.49
CA TRP A 226 8.37 -9.34 5.70
C TRP A 226 7.02 -10.05 5.87
N ARG A 227 5.94 -9.49 5.31
CA ARG A 227 4.62 -10.13 5.25
C ARG A 227 4.62 -11.17 4.15
N ARG A 228 4.72 -12.44 4.54
CA ARG A 228 4.86 -13.58 3.61
C ARG A 228 3.78 -13.61 2.53
N ARG A 229 2.56 -13.16 2.83
CA ARG A 229 1.46 -13.11 1.85
C ARG A 229 1.72 -12.16 0.68
N LEU A 230 2.60 -11.17 0.83
CA LEU A 230 2.90 -10.17 -0.20
C LEU A 230 4.04 -10.57 -1.15
N LEU A 231 4.87 -11.55 -0.77
CA LEU A 231 6.01 -12.01 -1.60
C LEU A 231 5.55 -12.68 -2.89
N VAL A 232 4.48 -13.48 -2.80
CA VAL A 232 3.86 -14.17 -3.92
C VAL A 232 2.37 -13.88 -3.88
N ARG A 233 1.84 -13.32 -4.96
CA ARG A 233 0.40 -13.14 -5.14
C ARG A 233 -0.23 -14.49 -5.44
N TRP A 234 -1.04 -14.97 -4.51
CA TRP A 234 -1.91 -16.15 -4.67
C TRP A 234 -3.34 -15.77 -5.07
N GLU A 235 -3.65 -14.48 -5.03
CA GLU A 235 -5.01 -13.96 -5.12
C GLU A 235 -5.39 -13.82 -6.59
N TYR A 236 -6.49 -14.47 -6.99
CA TYR A 236 -7.03 -14.32 -8.34
C TYR A 236 -7.47 -12.87 -8.60
N TYR A 237 -8.32 -12.31 -7.74
CA TYR A 237 -8.82 -10.94 -7.87
C TYR A 237 -7.76 -9.91 -7.48
N ALA A 238 -7.63 -8.85 -8.28
CA ALA A 238 -6.65 -7.79 -8.01
C ALA A 238 -6.97 -7.03 -6.71
N THR A 239 -8.27 -6.80 -6.44
CA THR A 239 -8.76 -6.11 -5.24
C THR A 239 -8.39 -6.83 -3.95
N ASN A 240 -8.45 -8.16 -3.92
CA ASN A 240 -8.03 -8.95 -2.75
C ASN A 240 -6.53 -8.78 -2.46
N PHE A 241 -5.70 -8.78 -3.52
CA PHE A 241 -4.25 -8.60 -3.33
C PHE A 241 -3.94 -7.19 -2.84
N LEU A 242 -4.58 -6.16 -3.43
CA LEU A 242 -4.49 -4.79 -2.94
C LEU A 242 -4.94 -4.68 -1.48
N GLY A 243 -6.00 -5.38 -1.08
CA GLY A 243 -6.45 -5.42 0.31
C GLY A 243 -5.39 -5.94 1.29
N PHE A 244 -4.62 -6.97 0.92
CA PHE A 244 -3.50 -7.43 1.75
C PHE A 244 -2.38 -6.39 1.83
N VAL A 245 -2.09 -5.71 0.72
CA VAL A 245 -1.13 -4.60 0.69
C VAL A 245 -1.58 -3.47 1.61
N GLN A 246 -2.86 -3.07 1.52
CA GLN A 246 -3.47 -2.05 2.39
C GLN A 246 -3.45 -2.46 3.87
N LEU A 247 -3.71 -3.74 4.19
CA LEU A 247 -3.58 -4.24 5.57
C LEU A 247 -2.16 -4.14 6.12
N ALA A 248 -1.15 -4.41 5.29
CA ALA A 248 0.24 -4.26 5.72
C ALA A 248 0.60 -2.80 6.01
N VAL A 249 0.10 -1.87 5.19
CA VAL A 249 0.20 -0.42 5.41
C VAL A 249 -0.53 -0.01 6.69
N MET A 250 -1.75 -0.48 6.90
CA MET A 250 -2.54 -0.19 8.11
C MET A 250 -1.77 -0.57 9.37
N VAL A 251 -1.11 -1.73 9.36
CA VAL A 251 -0.27 -2.19 10.48
C VAL A 251 0.97 -1.30 10.70
N ILE A 252 1.51 -0.69 9.65
CA ILE A 252 2.64 0.25 9.77
C ILE A 252 2.17 1.56 10.41
N LEU A 253 1.04 2.12 9.94
CA LEU A 253 0.46 3.35 10.47
C LEU A 253 -0.01 3.19 11.93
N LEU A 254 -0.67 2.08 12.26
CA LEU A 254 -1.14 1.80 13.62
C LEU A 254 -0.04 1.69 14.68
N ARG A 255 1.23 1.53 14.28
CA ARG A 255 2.38 1.51 15.21
C ARG A 255 2.82 2.91 15.65
N GLN A 256 2.29 3.96 15.03
CA GLN A 256 2.56 5.34 15.42
C GLN A 256 1.61 5.82 16.54
N PHE A 257 0.62 5.01 16.89
CA PHE A 257 -0.30 5.20 18.02
C PHE A 257 0.02 4.19 19.12
#